data_AF-A0A1C5QPD4-F1
#
_entry.id   AF-A0A1C5QPD4-F1
#
_cell.length_a   1.000
_cell.length_b   1.000
_cell.length_c   1.000
_cell.angle_alpha   90.00
_cell.angle_beta   90.00
_cell.angle_gamma   90.00
#
_symmetry.space_group_name_H-M   'P 1'
#
loop_
_entity.id
_entity.type
_entity.pdbx_description
1 polymer ?
#
loop_
_entity_poly.entity_id
_entity_poly.type
_entity_poly.pdbx_seq_one_letter_code
_entity_poly.pdbx_strand_id
1 'polypeptide(L)'
;MGRIKKYQEVQGVITVEMAYLMPIIFIVFVLIVYTSFYYHDKQILIGAATETATVGAQQKRWPGESVDAEQFCRERIGEKLILFAETEVTTAVTKEWVDVDIYARKKKMKLHIRQRAPVVNPEKKIRRKAILEKAIKNSESE
;
A
#
# COMPACT_ATOMS: atom_id res chain seq x y z
N MET A 1 -59.26 -28.31 -40.58
CA MET A 1 -59.36 -26.91 -40.12
C MET A 1 -58.39 -26.68 -38.95
N GLY A 2 -57.07 -26.66 -39.19
CA GLY A 2 -56.07 -26.46 -38.14
C GLY A 2 -55.56 -25.04 -38.15
N ARG A 3 -55.94 -24.20 -37.17
CA ARG A 3 -55.40 -22.84 -37.04
C ARG A 3 -53.97 -22.91 -36.51
N ILE A 4 -53.03 -22.54 -37.36
CA ILE A 4 -51.63 -22.32 -36.98
C ILE A 4 -51.59 -21.07 -36.11
N LYS A 5 -51.18 -21.21 -34.83
CA LYS A 5 -50.96 -20.06 -33.94
C LYS A 5 -49.77 -19.26 -34.47
N LYS A 6 -50.05 -18.06 -34.97
CA LYS A 6 -49.06 -17.09 -35.41
C LYS A 6 -48.40 -16.51 -34.16
N TYR A 7 -47.13 -16.85 -33.91
CA TYR A 7 -46.34 -16.15 -32.90
C TYR A 7 -46.12 -14.72 -33.41
N GLN A 8 -46.73 -13.74 -32.74
CA GLN A 8 -46.48 -12.33 -33.01
C GLN A 8 -45.01 -12.03 -32.73
N GLU A 9 -44.28 -11.65 -33.78
CA GLU A 9 -42.91 -11.16 -33.69
C GLU A 9 -42.87 -9.93 -32.78
N VAL A 10 -42.18 -10.04 -31.65
CA VAL A 10 -41.94 -8.94 -30.73
C VAL A 10 -40.76 -8.12 -31.26
N GLN A 11 -40.99 -7.36 -32.32
CA GLN A 11 -39.97 -6.57 -33.04
C GLN A 11 -39.77 -5.15 -32.48
N GLY A 12 -40.10 -4.92 -31.19
CA GLY A 12 -40.19 -3.57 -30.65
C GLY A 12 -39.59 -3.40 -29.26
N VAL A 13 -38.41 -3.95 -28.95
CA VAL A 13 -37.79 -3.68 -27.63
C VAL A 13 -36.25 -3.63 -27.62
N ILE A 14 -35.53 -3.89 -28.72
CA ILE A 14 -34.04 -3.88 -28.69
C ILE A 14 -33.50 -2.48 -28.31
N THR A 15 -34.05 -1.40 -28.85
CA THR A 15 -33.60 -0.04 -28.55
C THR A 15 -33.86 0.36 -27.09
N VAL A 16 -34.98 -0.10 -26.51
CA VAL A 16 -35.32 0.18 -25.11
C VAL A 16 -34.44 -0.64 -24.17
N GLU A 17 -34.17 -1.91 -24.50
CA GLU A 17 -33.24 -2.77 -23.76
C GLU A 17 -31.79 -2.26 -23.83
N MET A 18 -31.33 -1.84 -25.01
CA MET A 18 -30.00 -1.26 -25.19
C MET A 18 -29.84 0.10 -24.50
N ALA A 19 -30.92 0.89 -24.38
CA ALA A 19 -30.90 2.15 -23.64
C ALA A 19 -30.66 1.94 -22.14
N TYR A 20 -31.05 0.80 -21.56
CA TYR A 20 -30.70 0.44 -20.18
C TYR A 20 -29.29 -0.16 -20.05
N LEU A 21 -28.76 -0.80 -21.10
CA LEU A 21 -27.40 -1.34 -21.10
C LEU A 21 -26.32 -0.24 -21.10
N MET A 22 -26.51 0.84 -21.87
CA MET A 22 -25.54 1.94 -21.94
C MET A 22 -25.20 2.56 -20.56
N PRO A 23 -26.15 2.95 -19.69
CA PRO A 23 -25.82 3.47 -18.36
C PRO A 23 -25.20 2.40 -17.46
N ILE A 24 -25.57 1.11 -17.60
CA ILE A 24 -24.94 0.03 -16.83
C ILE A 24 -23.47 -0.12 -17.21
N ILE A 25 -23.15 -0.13 -18.51
CA ILE A 25 -21.78 -0.20 -19.02
C ILE A 25 -20.97 1.01 -18.53
N PHE A 26 -21.57 2.20 -18.56
CA PHE A 26 -20.93 3.41 -18.05
C PHE A 26 -20.66 3.33 -16.53
N ILE A 27 -21.61 2.83 -15.73
CA ILE A 27 -21.41 2.61 -14.30
C ILE A 27 -20.28 1.61 -14.06
N VAL A 28 -20.24 0.49 -14.78
CA VAL A 28 -19.16 -0.50 -14.68
C VAL A 28 -17.82 0.12 -15.05
N PHE A 29 -17.76 0.91 -16.12
CA PHE A 29 -16.56 1.62 -16.53
C PHE A 29 -16.07 2.57 -15.43
N VAL A 30 -16.96 3.38 -14.86
CA VAL A 30 -16.64 4.30 -13.76
C VAL A 30 -16.13 3.50 -12.54
N LEU A 31 -16.76 2.38 -12.20
CA LEU A 31 -16.31 1.51 -11.10
C LEU A 31 -14.91 0.94 -11.35
N ILE A 32 -14.60 0.50 -12.58
CA ILE A 32 -13.27 0.01 -12.95
C ILE A 32 -12.21 1.11 -12.78
N VAL A 33 -12.51 2.34 -13.23
CA VAL A 33 -11.61 3.47 -13.09
C VAL A 33 -11.38 3.80 -11.60
N TYR A 34 -12.44 3.88 -10.79
CA TYR A 34 -12.32 4.15 -9.35
C TYR A 34 -11.55 3.06 -8.60
N THR A 35 -11.79 1.79 -8.91
CA THR A 35 -11.07 0.67 -8.28
C THR A 35 -9.61 0.65 -8.70
N SER A 36 -9.30 0.92 -9.97
CA SER A 36 -7.92 1.04 -10.45
C SER A 36 -7.16 2.13 -9.70
N PHE A 37 -7.73 3.33 -9.58
CA PHE A 37 -7.11 4.41 -8.81
C PHE A 37 -6.97 4.06 -7.32
N TYR A 38 -7.95 3.37 -6.73
CA TYR A 38 -7.84 2.90 -5.34
C TYR A 38 -6.63 1.99 -5.12
N TYR A 39 -6.44 1.02 -6.00
CA TYR A 39 -5.30 0.10 -5.90
C TYR A 39 -3.99 0.81 -6.23
N HIS A 40 -3.96 1.66 -7.25
CA HIS A 40 -2.79 2.45 -7.60
C HIS A 40 -2.28 3.25 -6.41
N ASP A 41 -3.16 4.05 -5.80
CA ASP A 41 -2.83 4.89 -4.66
C ASP A 41 -2.41 4.07 -3.44
N LYS A 42 -3.08 2.92 -3.19
CA LYS A 42 -2.68 2.01 -2.11
C LYS A 42 -1.24 1.54 -2.27
N GLN A 43 -0.81 1.18 -3.47
CA GLN A 43 0.56 0.73 -3.72
C GLN A 43 1.57 1.87 -3.56
N ILE A 44 1.22 3.09 -4.00
CA ILE A 44 2.06 4.27 -3.79
C ILE A 44 2.29 4.54 -2.30
N LEU A 45 1.22 4.49 -1.49
CA LEU A 45 1.33 4.72 -0.05
C LEU A 45 2.11 3.61 0.67
N ILE A 46 1.94 2.34 0.27
CA ILE A 46 2.75 1.23 0.81
C ILE A 46 4.23 1.45 0.50
N GLY A 47 4.56 1.82 -0.74
CA GLY A 47 5.93 2.15 -1.13
C GLY A 47 6.52 3.27 -0.29
N ALA A 48 5.81 4.39 -0.16
CA ALA A 48 6.23 5.52 0.68
C ALA A 48 6.42 5.12 2.16
N ALA A 49 5.52 4.30 2.72
CA ALA A 49 5.65 3.80 4.09
C ALA A 49 6.89 2.91 4.27
N THR A 50 7.16 2.01 3.32
CA THR A 50 8.34 1.12 3.36
C THR A 50 9.66 1.89 3.24
N GLU A 51 9.73 2.86 2.33
CA GLU A 51 10.90 3.73 2.19
C GLU A 51 11.12 4.53 3.47
N THR A 52 10.07 5.15 4.00
CA THR A 52 10.16 5.93 5.25
C THR A 52 10.58 5.07 6.44
N ALA A 53 10.04 3.85 6.57
CA ALA A 53 10.39 2.95 7.66
C ALA A 53 11.85 2.49 7.59
N THR A 54 12.35 2.20 6.38
CA THR A 54 13.74 1.78 6.18
C THR A 54 14.73 2.91 6.36
N VAL A 55 14.43 4.10 5.83
CA VAL A 55 15.23 5.33 6.04
C VAL A 55 15.25 5.70 7.52
N GLY A 56 14.11 5.68 8.20
CA GLY A 56 14.04 5.92 9.65
C GLY A 56 14.85 4.91 10.46
N ALA A 57 14.87 3.63 10.05
CA ALA A 57 15.69 2.61 10.69
C ALA A 57 17.20 2.84 10.47
N GLN A 58 17.59 3.32 9.29
CA GLN A 58 18.99 3.66 8.97
C GLN A 58 19.45 4.94 9.68
N GLN A 59 18.60 5.95 9.76
CA GLN A 59 18.90 7.19 10.47
C GLN A 59 19.15 6.94 11.97
N LYS A 60 18.38 6.04 12.58
CA LYS A 60 18.63 5.65 13.97
C LYS A 60 20.01 4.99 14.16
N ARG A 61 20.56 4.39 13.10
CA ARG A 61 21.90 3.80 13.11
C ARG A 61 23.00 4.84 12.89
N TRP A 62 22.77 5.83 12.02
CA TRP A 62 23.72 6.91 11.73
C TRP A 62 23.09 8.27 12.03
N PRO A 63 23.30 8.85 13.23
CA PRO A 63 22.67 10.09 13.66
C PRO A 63 23.32 11.34 13.04
N GLY A 64 23.67 11.27 11.74
CA GLY A 64 24.26 12.37 10.99
C GLY A 64 23.22 13.48 10.76
N GLU A 65 22.41 13.32 9.72
CA GLU A 65 21.38 14.29 9.35
C GLU A 65 20.00 13.82 9.83
N SER A 66 19.36 14.61 10.69
CA SER A 66 18.03 14.34 11.22
C SER A 66 16.94 14.74 10.20
N VAL A 67 16.78 13.96 9.14
CA VAL A 67 15.57 13.93 8.30
C VAL A 67 14.35 13.60 9.16
N ASP A 68 13.35 14.48 9.15
CA ASP A 68 12.04 14.19 9.74
C ASP A 68 11.30 13.15 8.88
N ALA A 69 11.01 11.99 9.48
CA ALA A 69 10.36 10.87 8.80
C ALA A 69 8.97 11.25 8.27
N GLU A 70 8.26 12.17 8.94
CA GLU A 70 6.94 12.62 8.50
C GLU A 70 7.04 13.52 7.28
N GLN A 71 7.98 14.46 7.28
CA GLN A 71 8.23 15.34 6.14
C GLN A 71 8.70 14.54 4.91
N PHE A 72 9.62 13.59 5.10
CA PHE A 72 10.09 12.70 4.02
C PHE A 72 8.94 11.90 3.40
N CYS A 73 8.03 11.38 4.22
CA CYS A 73 6.85 10.67 3.74
C CYS A 73 5.90 11.60 2.98
N ARG A 74 5.67 12.82 3.49
CA ARG A 74 4.81 13.82 2.85
C ARG A 74 5.33 14.29 1.50
N GLU A 75 6.63 14.52 1.35
CA GLU A 75 7.24 14.92 0.07
C GLU A 75 7.05 13.82 -1.00
N ARG A 76 7.27 12.56 -0.62
CA ARG A 76 7.10 11.41 -1.54
C ARG A 76 5.65 11.14 -1.94
N ILE A 77 4.72 11.50 -1.07
CA ILE A 77 3.28 11.44 -1.31
C ILE A 77 2.86 12.64 -2.18
N GLY A 78 3.37 13.84 -1.91
CA GLY A 78 3.01 15.09 -2.58
C GLY A 78 3.43 15.17 -4.05
N GLU A 79 4.52 14.51 -4.45
CA GLU A 79 4.97 14.47 -5.85
C GLU A 79 4.15 13.51 -6.73
N LYS A 80 3.24 12.71 -6.14
CA LYS A 80 2.48 11.69 -6.86
C LYS A 80 1.01 12.07 -7.01
N LEU A 81 0.39 11.55 -8.06
CA LEU A 81 -1.01 11.80 -8.38
C LEU A 81 -1.87 10.91 -7.48
N ILE A 82 -2.19 11.41 -6.28
CA ILE A 82 -2.97 10.69 -5.27
C ILE A 82 -4.40 11.21 -5.29
N LEU A 83 -5.34 10.30 -5.48
CA LEU A 83 -6.77 10.57 -5.44
C LEU A 83 -7.21 10.96 -4.02
N PHE A 84 -6.57 10.42 -2.98
CA PHE A 84 -6.82 10.73 -1.56
C PHE A 84 -6.30 12.12 -1.16
N ALA A 85 -7.23 13.06 -0.94
CA ALA A 85 -6.92 14.45 -0.63
C ALA A 85 -6.51 14.69 0.83
N GLU A 86 -6.90 13.81 1.77
CA GLU A 86 -6.54 13.91 3.19
C GLU A 86 -5.64 12.72 3.56
N THR A 87 -4.33 12.96 3.58
CA THR A 87 -3.32 12.00 4.05
C THR A 87 -2.73 12.47 5.37
N GLU A 88 -3.06 11.75 6.44
CA GLU A 88 -2.45 11.86 7.77
C GLU A 88 -1.37 10.78 7.89
N VAL A 89 -0.12 11.21 7.97
CA VAL A 89 1.02 10.33 8.22
C VAL A 89 1.36 10.45 9.71
N THR A 90 1.44 9.32 10.41
CA THR A 90 1.90 9.25 11.80
C THR A 90 3.07 8.29 11.88
N THR A 91 4.24 8.79 12.28
CA THR A 91 5.43 7.94 12.44
C THR A 91 5.69 7.64 13.91
N ALA A 92 5.90 6.37 14.24
CA ALA A 92 6.20 5.92 15.60
C ALA A 92 7.56 5.18 15.63
N VAL A 93 8.61 5.88 16.06
CA VAL A 93 9.99 5.37 16.07
C VAL A 93 10.34 4.77 17.44
N THR A 94 10.42 3.43 17.55
CA THR A 94 10.83 2.70 18.76
C THR A 94 12.31 2.28 18.72
N LYS A 95 12.94 1.91 19.85
CA LYS A 95 14.38 1.54 19.95
C LYS A 95 14.80 0.40 19.00
N GLU A 96 13.93 -0.56 18.78
CA GLU A 96 14.20 -1.76 17.96
C GLU A 96 13.43 -1.78 16.64
N TRP A 97 12.37 -1.00 16.51
CA TRP A 97 11.44 -1.01 15.39
C TRP A 97 11.05 0.40 15.01
N VAL A 98 10.94 0.66 13.70
CA VAL A 98 10.37 1.87 13.15
C VAL A 98 9.01 1.50 12.56
N ASP A 99 7.96 2.00 13.20
CA ASP A 99 6.58 1.83 12.75
C ASP A 99 6.16 3.10 12.02
N VAL A 100 5.59 2.95 10.82
CA VAL A 100 5.04 4.03 10.02
C VAL A 100 3.59 3.70 9.75
N ASP A 101 2.68 4.50 10.29
CA ASP A 101 1.25 4.40 10.10
C ASP A 101 0.79 5.54 9.18
N ILE A 102 0.19 5.18 8.04
CA ILE A 102 -0.37 6.14 7.09
C ILE A 102 -1.88 5.96 7.04
N TYR A 103 -2.60 7.02 7.36
CA TYR A 103 -4.04 7.14 7.25
C TYR A 103 -4.39 8.01 6.06
N ALA A 104 -5.12 7.47 5.10
CA ALA A 104 -5.63 8.23 3.96
C ALA A 104 -7.16 8.16 3.92
N ARG A 105 -7.81 9.30 3.75
CA ARG A 105 -9.27 9.43 3.67
C ARG A 105 -9.68 10.17 2.42
N LYS A 106 -10.71 9.67 1.74
CA LYS A 106 -11.43 10.39 0.70
C LYS A 106 -12.91 10.04 0.73
N LYS A 107 -13.75 11.00 1.13
CA LYS A 107 -15.21 10.82 1.24
C LYS A 107 -15.57 9.55 2.05
N LYS A 108 -15.99 8.47 1.37
CA LYS A 108 -16.36 7.18 1.98
C LYS A 108 -15.19 6.18 2.06
N MET A 109 -14.07 6.44 1.40
CA MET A 109 -12.92 5.54 1.31
C MET A 109 -11.93 5.88 2.41
N LYS A 110 -11.54 4.87 3.19
CA LYS A 110 -10.54 4.96 4.25
C LYS A 110 -9.49 3.90 4.00
N LEU A 111 -8.23 4.28 4.10
CA LEU A 111 -7.09 3.39 3.94
C LEU A 111 -6.17 3.59 5.15
N HIS A 112 -5.82 2.50 5.80
CA HIS A 112 -4.86 2.47 6.89
C HIS A 112 -3.76 1.50 6.49
N ILE A 113 -2.54 2.01 6.35
CA ILE A 113 -1.36 1.23 6.01
C ILE A 113 -0.40 1.33 7.17
N ARG A 114 -0.03 0.17 7.72
CA ARG A 114 0.98 0.05 8.76
C ARG A 114 2.19 -0.68 8.20
N GLN A 115 3.35 -0.04 8.26
CA GLN A 115 4.60 -0.65 7.86
C GLN A 115 5.58 -0.64 9.03
N ARG A 116 6.32 -1.75 9.19
CA ARG A 116 7.35 -1.88 10.22
C ARG A 116 8.70 -2.21 9.59
N ALA A 117 9.75 -1.60 10.10
CA ALA A 117 11.14 -1.93 9.76
C ALA A 117 11.98 -2.13 11.03
N PRO A 118 12.78 -3.21 11.13
CA PRO A 118 13.65 -3.43 12.27
C PRO A 118 14.90 -2.53 12.20
N VAL A 119 15.29 -1.97 13.34
CA VAL A 119 16.58 -1.29 13.50
C VAL A 119 17.66 -2.36 13.68
N VAL A 120 18.41 -2.65 12.63
CA VAL A 120 19.42 -3.70 12.64
C VAL A 120 20.83 -3.18 12.99
N ASN A 121 21.43 -3.76 14.03
CA ASN A 121 22.86 -3.58 14.36
C ASN A 121 23.65 -4.86 13.99
N PRO A 122 24.07 -5.04 12.71
CA PRO A 122 24.80 -6.22 12.26
C PRO A 122 26.17 -6.36 12.91
N GLU A 123 26.85 -5.26 13.25
CA GLU A 123 28.18 -5.29 13.89
C GLU A 123 28.18 -6.06 15.22
N LYS A 124 27.16 -5.86 16.06
CA LYS A 124 27.00 -6.61 17.31
C LYS A 124 26.76 -8.10 17.05
N LYS A 125 25.98 -8.44 16.02
CA LYS A 125 25.70 -9.83 15.65
C LYS A 125 26.95 -10.53 15.10
N ILE A 126 27.69 -9.87 14.21
CA ILE A 126 28.94 -10.39 13.64
C ILE A 126 29.99 -10.58 14.74
N ARG A 127 30.18 -9.57 15.61
CA ARG A 127 31.12 -9.66 16.74
C ARG A 127 30.77 -10.80 17.69
N ARG A 128 29.49 -11.00 18.01
CA ARG A 128 29.04 -12.09 18.88
C ARG A 128 29.30 -13.46 18.25
N LYS A 129 29.06 -13.59 16.94
CA LYS A 129 29.37 -14.81 16.19
C LYS A 129 30.88 -15.13 16.23
N ALA A 130 31.73 -14.14 15.98
CA ALA A 130 33.19 -14.32 16.04
C ALA A 130 33.70 -14.70 17.44
N ILE A 131 33.10 -14.17 18.51
CA ILE A 131 33.45 -14.55 19.90
C ILE A 131 33.01 -15.99 20.18
N LEU A 132 31.80 -16.38 19.76
CA LEU A 132 31.29 -17.74 19.93
C LEU A 132 32.13 -18.77 19.17
N GLU A 133 32.50 -18.48 17.92
CA GLU A 133 33.38 -19.35 17.13
C GLU A 133 34.75 -19.54 17.78
N LYS A 134 35.32 -18.48 18.38
CA LYS A 134 36.55 -18.59 19.17
C LYS A 134 36.37 -19.44 20.43
N ALA A 135 35.25 -19.31 21.13
CA ALA A 135 34.97 -20.10 22.32
C ALA A 135 34.79 -21.59 22.01
N ILE A 136 34.09 -21.92 20.91
CA ILE A 136 33.89 -23.30 20.45
C ILE A 136 35.23 -23.95 20.08
N LYS A 137 36.08 -23.23 19.35
CA LYS A 137 37.41 -23.74 18.96
C LYS A 137 38.32 -23.99 20.16
N ASN A 138 38.22 -23.17 21.21
CA ASN A 138 38.97 -23.37 22.45
C ASN A 138 38.44 -24.55 23.26
N SER A 139 37.13 -24.85 23.24
CA SER A 139 36.57 -26.02 23.93
C SER A 139 36.80 -27.36 23.20
N GLU A 140 37.10 -27.34 21.91
CA GLU A 140 37.46 -28.56 21.14
C GLU A 140 38.97 -28.88 21.21
N SER A 141 39.78 -27.99 21.80
CA SER A 141 41.24 -28.16 21.95
C SER A 141 41.69 -28.49 23.38
N GLU A 142 40.75 -28.57 24.34
CA GLU A 142 40.90 -29.19 25.66
C GLU A 142 40.28 -30.60 25.66
#